data_AF-A0A956KAH8-F1
#
_entry.id   AF-A0A956KAH8-F1
#
_cell.length_a   1.000
_cell.length_b   1.000
_cell.length_c   1.000
_cell.angle_alpha   90.00
_cell.angle_beta   90.00
_cell.angle_gamma   90.00
#
_symmetry.space_group_name_H-M   'P 1'
#
loop_
_entity.id
_entity.type
_entity.pdbx_description
1 polymer ?
#
loop_
_entity_poly.entity_id
_entity_poly.type
_entity_poly.pdbx_seq_one_letter_code
_entity_poly.pdbx_strand_id
1 'polypeptide(L)'
;MRSPWIRLLAPVALTLVACTPKIGSECLRSLDCSLQRERTCDLSYRVNEFGEVDPDGQGECIVDGCSATSCPSEAVCVNIFGTDFLTVPCDPDLEDRLPEGATSHPCCPGLSATCEDEGVRACVCAQAPTCCEEWTPACSVLVREAGCATCPNDDCLPREVCLSEGLCADANTGRTSCRKECNDDNDCRDGYICRQT
;
A
#
# COMPACT_ATOMS: atom_id res chain seq x y z
N MET A 1 -3.85 36.98 75.10
CA MET A 1 -3.06 35.99 74.34
C MET A 1 -3.92 35.53 73.16
N ARG A 2 -3.63 36.02 71.95
CA ARG A 2 -4.39 35.75 70.71
C ARG A 2 -3.52 34.90 69.81
N SER A 3 -3.98 33.69 69.47
CA SER A 3 -3.33 32.83 68.46
C SER A 3 -4.16 32.86 67.18
N PRO A 4 -3.61 33.25 66.03
CA PRO A 4 -4.28 33.11 64.75
C PRO A 4 -3.89 31.76 64.13
N TRP A 5 -4.84 30.83 64.07
CA TRP A 5 -4.71 29.60 63.30
C TRP A 5 -4.91 29.92 61.82
N ILE A 6 -3.81 30.10 61.10
CA ILE A 6 -3.79 30.18 59.64
C ILE A 6 -4.11 28.77 59.10
N ARG A 7 -5.33 28.59 58.60
CA ARG A 7 -5.70 27.41 57.81
C ARG A 7 -5.04 27.55 56.44
N LEU A 8 -3.94 26.83 56.22
CA LEU A 8 -3.38 26.61 54.88
C LEU A 8 -4.41 25.84 54.03
N LEU A 9 -5.03 26.53 53.09
CA LEU A 9 -5.74 25.93 51.97
C LEU A 9 -4.70 25.50 50.94
N ALA A 10 -4.46 24.19 50.83
CA ALA A 10 -3.64 23.61 49.78
C ALA A 10 -4.42 23.67 48.45
N PRO A 11 -3.89 24.25 47.37
CA PRO A 11 -4.53 24.19 46.06
C PRO A 11 -4.42 22.75 45.51
N VAL A 12 -5.54 22.07 45.41
CA VAL A 12 -5.65 20.77 44.74
C VAL A 12 -5.63 21.03 43.24
N ALA A 13 -4.46 20.94 42.63
CA ALA A 13 -4.28 21.01 41.18
C ALA A 13 -4.84 19.73 40.54
N LEU A 14 -6.07 19.79 40.02
CA LEU A 14 -6.60 18.75 39.12
C LEU A 14 -5.86 18.84 37.78
N THR A 15 -4.83 18.04 37.60
CA THR A 15 -4.28 17.77 36.27
C THR A 15 -5.25 16.86 35.52
N LEU A 16 -6.17 17.45 34.76
CA LEU A 16 -7.01 16.71 33.81
C LEU A 16 -6.10 16.21 32.68
N VAL A 17 -5.63 14.96 32.81
CA VAL A 17 -5.01 14.25 31.70
C VAL A 17 -6.15 13.81 30.78
N ALA A 18 -6.49 14.63 29.79
CA ALA A 18 -7.43 14.23 28.76
C ALA A 18 -6.72 13.25 27.83
N CYS A 19 -7.06 11.97 27.93
CA CYS A 19 -6.60 10.96 26.99
C CYS A 19 -7.08 11.36 25.60
N THR A 20 -6.17 11.59 24.67
CA THR A 20 -6.51 11.73 23.25
C THR A 20 -6.58 10.35 22.59
N PRO A 21 -7.54 10.13 21.69
CA PRO A 21 -7.60 8.93 20.87
C PRO A 21 -6.28 8.71 20.10
N LYS A 22 -5.86 7.45 20.01
CA LYS A 22 -4.65 7.05 19.27
C LYS A 22 -4.98 6.75 17.82
N ILE A 23 -3.97 6.73 16.96
CA ILE A 23 -4.12 6.20 15.59
C ILE A 23 -4.58 4.73 15.68
N GLY A 24 -5.53 4.34 14.83
CA GLY A 24 -6.18 3.03 14.85
C GLY A 24 -7.27 2.85 15.90
N SER A 25 -7.57 3.87 16.72
CA SER A 25 -8.73 3.81 17.63
C SER A 25 -10.03 3.79 16.84
N GLU A 26 -11.00 3.01 17.29
CA GLU A 26 -12.33 2.96 16.69
C GLU A 26 -13.03 4.32 16.74
N CYS A 27 -13.79 4.65 15.70
CA CYS A 27 -14.53 5.91 15.62
C CYS A 27 -15.80 5.80 14.76
N LEU A 28 -16.76 6.68 15.03
CA LEU A 28 -17.96 6.85 14.20
C LEU A 28 -17.96 8.20 13.46
N ARG A 29 -17.23 9.18 13.99
CA ARG A 29 -17.13 10.56 13.49
C ARG A 29 -15.73 11.12 13.75
N SER A 30 -15.28 12.09 12.96
CA SER A 30 -13.94 12.68 13.14
C SER A 30 -13.73 13.35 14.51
N LEU A 31 -14.80 13.81 15.16
CA LEU A 31 -14.73 14.36 16.52
C LEU A 31 -14.39 13.31 17.58
N ASP A 32 -14.64 12.03 17.30
CA ASP A 32 -14.25 10.93 18.19
C ASP A 32 -12.74 10.72 18.18
N CYS A 33 -12.04 11.20 17.14
CA CYS A 33 -10.59 11.09 16.98
C CYS A 33 -9.84 12.35 17.44
N SER A 34 -10.39 13.53 17.15
CA SER A 34 -9.80 14.80 17.57
C SER A 34 -10.81 15.94 17.50
N LEU A 35 -10.89 16.72 18.59
CA LEU A 35 -11.64 17.98 18.62
C LEU A 35 -10.96 19.09 17.81
N GLN A 36 -9.63 19.00 17.67
CA GLN A 36 -8.81 19.96 16.93
C GLN A 36 -8.69 19.60 15.44
N ARG A 37 -9.26 18.47 15.02
CA ARG A 37 -9.21 17.93 13.65
C ARG A 37 -7.79 17.61 13.17
N GLU A 38 -6.87 17.28 14.08
CA GLU A 38 -5.57 16.72 13.69
C GLU A 38 -5.64 15.26 13.25
N ARG A 39 -6.75 14.57 13.54
CA ARG A 39 -7.04 13.20 13.13
C ARG A 39 -8.41 13.14 12.45
N THR A 40 -8.52 12.31 11.43
CA THR A 40 -9.75 12.04 10.69
C THR A 40 -10.25 10.64 11.03
N CYS A 41 -11.58 10.45 11.09
CA CYS A 41 -12.16 9.12 11.19
C CYS A 41 -12.33 8.55 9.77
N ASP A 42 -11.54 7.54 9.41
CA ASP A 42 -11.70 6.83 8.15
C ASP A 42 -12.85 5.82 8.27
N LEU A 43 -13.94 6.10 7.57
CA LEU A 43 -15.16 5.28 7.56
C LEU A 43 -15.15 4.23 6.45
N SER A 44 -14.06 4.07 5.70
CA SER A 44 -13.98 3.10 4.59
C SER A 44 -14.26 1.66 5.02
N TYR A 45 -14.16 1.37 6.33
CA TYR A 45 -14.40 0.06 6.94
C TYR A 45 -15.79 -0.10 7.54
N ARG A 46 -16.67 0.90 7.40
CA ARG A 46 -18.07 0.79 7.83
C ARG A 46 -18.95 0.11 6.80
N VAL A 47 -18.38 -0.33 5.69
CA VAL A 47 -19.08 -1.08 4.65
C VAL A 47 -18.52 -2.48 4.56
N ASN A 48 -19.37 -3.47 4.37
CA ASN A 48 -18.97 -4.85 4.12
C ASN A 48 -18.45 -5.04 2.69
N GLU A 49 -18.07 -6.27 2.34
CA GLU A 49 -17.59 -6.64 0.99
C GLU A 49 -18.61 -6.34 -0.14
N PHE A 50 -19.89 -6.15 0.19
CA PHE A 50 -20.96 -5.81 -0.74
C PHE A 50 -21.23 -4.30 -0.82
N GLY A 51 -20.46 -3.48 -0.11
CA GLY A 51 -20.65 -2.03 -0.04
C GLY A 51 -21.83 -1.59 0.83
N GLU A 52 -22.43 -2.51 1.60
CA GLU A 52 -23.52 -2.21 2.52
C GLU A 52 -22.98 -1.79 3.88
N VAL A 53 -23.64 -0.84 4.54
CA VAL A 53 -23.21 -0.39 5.87
C VAL A 53 -23.31 -1.55 6.86
N ASP A 54 -22.16 -1.95 7.41
CA ASP A 54 -22.09 -2.90 8.50
C ASP A 54 -22.51 -2.19 9.80
N PRO A 55 -23.59 -2.63 10.48
CA PRO A 55 -24.01 -2.05 11.76
C PRO A 55 -22.96 -2.21 12.86
N ASP A 56 -22.11 -3.22 12.78
CA ASP A 56 -21.01 -3.48 13.73
C ASP A 56 -19.69 -2.86 13.23
N GLY A 57 -19.65 -2.41 11.98
CA GLY A 57 -18.50 -1.77 11.36
C GLY A 57 -18.16 -0.41 11.97
N GLN A 58 -16.92 -0.28 12.45
CA GLN A 58 -16.36 0.96 12.99
C GLN A 58 -15.28 1.52 12.07
N GLY A 59 -15.16 2.84 12.02
CA GLY A 59 -14.03 3.50 11.37
C GLY A 59 -12.79 3.46 12.25
N GLU A 60 -11.69 4.00 11.75
CA GLU A 60 -10.48 4.18 12.54
C GLU A 60 -9.91 5.61 12.47
N CYS A 61 -9.27 6.03 13.54
CA CYS A 61 -8.59 7.32 13.59
C CYS A 61 -7.26 7.29 12.82
N ILE A 62 -7.13 8.19 11.85
CA ILE A 62 -5.96 8.31 10.97
C ILE A 62 -5.44 9.76 10.92
N VAL A 63 -4.30 9.96 10.26
CA VAL A 63 -3.79 11.29 9.87
C VAL A 63 -3.48 11.28 8.38
N ASP A 64 -4.13 12.14 7.61
CA ASP A 64 -3.92 12.23 6.16
C ASP A 64 -2.66 13.04 5.79
N GLY A 65 -2.09 12.76 4.63
CA GLY A 65 -1.03 13.57 4.03
C GLY A 65 0.33 13.40 4.68
N CYS A 66 0.64 12.19 5.14
CA CYS A 66 1.93 11.90 5.75
C CYS A 66 3.07 11.76 4.74
N SER A 67 4.29 11.95 5.22
CA SER A 67 5.53 11.49 4.63
C SER A 67 6.12 10.35 5.47
N ALA A 68 7.19 9.71 5.00
CA ALA A 68 7.84 8.58 5.66
C ALA A 68 8.25 8.83 7.13
N THR A 69 8.39 10.08 7.55
CA THR A 69 8.84 10.47 8.90
C THR A 69 7.87 11.38 9.64
N SER A 70 6.73 11.73 9.04
CA SER A 70 5.79 12.68 9.65
C SER A 70 4.77 12.02 10.57
N CYS A 71 4.69 10.68 10.59
CA CYS A 71 3.76 9.97 11.46
C CYS A 71 4.23 9.97 12.92
N PRO A 72 3.29 9.97 13.88
CA PRO A 72 3.59 9.67 15.27
C PRO A 72 4.26 8.30 15.43
N SER A 73 4.96 8.09 16.55
CA SER A 73 5.71 6.85 16.82
C SER A 73 4.87 5.58 16.83
N GLU A 74 3.56 5.68 17.01
CA GLU A 74 2.61 4.57 17.00
C GLU A 74 2.04 4.23 15.61
N ALA A 75 2.52 4.89 14.55
CA ALA A 75 1.95 4.78 13.22
C ALA A 75 3.00 4.78 12.11
N VAL A 76 2.66 4.10 11.02
CA VAL A 76 3.44 4.08 9.78
C VAL A 76 2.69 4.84 8.69
N CYS A 77 3.44 5.53 7.83
CA CYS A 77 2.86 6.20 6.67
C CYS A 77 2.62 5.18 5.57
N VAL A 78 1.36 4.91 5.24
CA VAL A 78 0.99 4.02 4.12
C VAL A 78 0.48 4.82 2.94
N ASN A 79 0.64 4.26 1.75
CA ASN A 79 0.06 4.80 0.52
C ASN A 79 -1.18 3.98 0.13
N ILE A 80 -2.29 4.66 -0.15
CA ILE A 80 -3.58 4.05 -0.44
C ILE A 80 -3.98 4.43 -1.86
N PHE A 81 -4.14 3.42 -2.70
CA PHE A 81 -4.51 3.59 -4.10
C PHE A 81 -6.00 3.31 -4.28
N GLY A 82 -6.67 4.13 -5.08
CA GLY A 82 -8.04 3.86 -5.51
C GLY A 82 -8.07 2.79 -6.58
N THR A 83 -9.13 1.98 -6.60
CA THR A 83 -9.33 0.90 -7.58
C THR A 83 -9.49 1.38 -9.03
N ASP A 84 -9.74 2.68 -9.24
CA ASP A 84 -9.97 3.27 -10.56
C ASP A 84 -8.70 3.43 -11.41
N PHE A 85 -7.51 3.16 -10.86
CA PHE A 85 -6.21 3.44 -11.48
C PHE A 85 -5.38 2.19 -11.79
N LEU A 86 -6.01 1.01 -11.81
CA LEU A 86 -5.33 -0.27 -12.00
C LEU A 86 -5.32 -0.67 -13.47
N THR A 87 -4.16 -0.56 -14.11
CA THR A 87 -4.07 -0.63 -15.59
C THR A 87 -3.44 -1.93 -16.09
N VAL A 88 -2.44 -2.47 -15.40
CA VAL A 88 -1.60 -3.56 -15.90
C VAL A 88 -1.36 -4.62 -14.81
N PRO A 89 -1.51 -5.93 -15.10
CA PRO A 89 -1.14 -7.00 -14.18
C PRO A 89 0.37 -7.01 -13.87
N CYS A 90 0.73 -7.29 -12.63
CA CYS A 90 2.11 -7.42 -12.17
C CYS A 90 2.22 -8.49 -11.07
N ASP A 91 3.46 -8.85 -10.71
CA ASP A 91 3.73 -9.74 -9.59
C ASP A 91 4.49 -8.95 -8.51
N PRO A 92 3.88 -8.67 -7.34
CA PRO A 92 4.48 -7.80 -6.33
C PRO A 92 5.73 -8.39 -5.68
N ASP A 93 5.95 -9.71 -5.79
CA ASP A 93 7.16 -10.35 -5.28
C ASP A 93 8.32 -10.28 -6.29
N LEU A 94 8.04 -9.98 -7.56
CA LEU A 94 9.03 -9.96 -8.64
C LEU A 94 9.22 -8.57 -9.26
N GLU A 95 8.23 -7.68 -9.15
CA GLU A 95 8.35 -6.30 -9.62
C GLU A 95 9.48 -5.60 -8.89
N ASP A 96 10.27 -4.82 -9.64
CA ASP A 96 11.50 -4.16 -9.18
C ASP A 96 12.61 -5.07 -8.63
N ARG A 97 12.36 -6.38 -8.52
CA ARG A 97 13.39 -7.37 -8.19
C ARG A 97 14.05 -7.85 -9.48
N LEU A 98 15.28 -7.42 -9.70
CA LEU A 98 16.20 -8.26 -10.46
C LEU A 98 16.44 -9.52 -9.63
N PRO A 99 16.07 -10.73 -10.10
CA PRO A 99 16.37 -11.93 -9.31
C PRO A 99 17.88 -12.01 -9.09
N GLU A 100 18.32 -12.37 -7.87
CA GLU A 100 19.75 -12.42 -7.56
C GLU A 100 20.48 -13.38 -8.52
N GLY A 101 21.28 -12.82 -9.42
CA GLY A 101 22.00 -13.58 -10.45
C GLY A 101 21.22 -13.89 -11.73
N ALA A 102 19.96 -13.48 -11.86
CA ALA A 102 19.24 -13.57 -13.13
C ALA A 102 19.56 -12.37 -14.01
N THR A 103 20.15 -12.65 -15.17
CA THR A 103 20.06 -11.75 -16.32
C THR A 103 18.67 -11.93 -16.91
N SER A 104 17.86 -10.88 -16.90
CA SER A 104 16.61 -10.86 -17.63
C SER A 104 16.86 -11.29 -19.08
N HIS A 105 16.00 -12.16 -19.62
CA HIS A 105 16.25 -12.72 -20.94
C HIS A 105 16.17 -11.60 -21.97
N PRO A 106 17.18 -11.40 -22.85
CA PRO A 106 17.27 -10.22 -23.70
C PRO A 106 16.07 -10.06 -24.65
N CYS A 107 15.33 -11.14 -24.90
CA CYS A 107 14.11 -11.14 -25.72
C CYS A 107 12.85 -10.61 -25.01
N CYS A 108 12.90 -10.34 -23.71
CA CYS A 108 11.76 -9.84 -22.95
C CYS A 108 11.50 -8.34 -23.24
N PRO A 109 10.26 -7.86 -23.00
CA PRO A 109 9.90 -6.46 -23.20
C PRO A 109 10.85 -5.50 -22.46
N GLY A 110 11.12 -4.33 -23.05
CA GLY A 110 11.90 -3.26 -22.41
C GLY A 110 13.42 -3.44 -22.37
N LEU A 111 13.94 -4.64 -22.66
CA LEU A 111 15.39 -4.93 -22.53
C LEU A 111 16.16 -4.84 -23.84
N SER A 112 15.53 -5.20 -24.94
CA SER A 112 16.12 -5.07 -26.27
C SER A 112 15.06 -4.83 -27.34
N ALA A 113 15.48 -4.23 -28.45
CA ALA A 113 14.64 -4.07 -29.63
C ALA A 113 14.54 -5.36 -30.47
N THR A 114 15.36 -6.38 -30.17
CA THR A 114 15.56 -7.57 -31.02
C THR A 114 15.87 -8.81 -30.18
N CYS A 115 15.25 -9.96 -30.51
CA CYS A 115 15.59 -11.23 -29.88
C CYS A 115 16.67 -12.00 -30.67
N GLU A 116 17.88 -12.11 -30.13
CA GLU A 116 18.98 -12.88 -30.72
C GLU A 116 18.94 -14.38 -30.36
N ASP A 117 18.13 -14.75 -29.37
CA ASP A 117 17.97 -16.15 -28.98
C ASP A 117 17.05 -16.89 -29.97
N GLU A 118 17.65 -17.81 -30.73
CA GLU A 118 16.95 -18.57 -31.75
C GLU A 118 15.85 -19.48 -31.18
N GLY A 119 16.03 -20.02 -29.97
CA GLY A 119 15.05 -20.89 -29.31
C GLY A 119 13.80 -20.12 -28.91
N VAL A 120 13.98 -18.97 -28.26
CA VAL A 120 12.88 -18.07 -27.89
C VAL A 120 12.18 -17.53 -29.14
N ARG A 121 12.96 -17.11 -30.15
CA ARG A 121 12.43 -16.58 -31.40
C ARG A 121 11.62 -17.63 -32.16
N ALA A 122 12.10 -18.88 -32.23
CA ALA A 122 11.38 -19.99 -32.86
C ALA A 122 10.09 -20.33 -32.10
N CYS A 123 10.11 -20.30 -30.76
CA CYS A 123 8.93 -20.52 -29.95
C CYS A 123 7.86 -19.45 -30.17
N VAL A 124 8.21 -18.16 -30.12
CA VAL A 124 7.27 -17.06 -30.40
C VAL A 124 6.77 -17.11 -31.84
N CYS A 125 7.66 -17.41 -32.79
CA CYS A 125 7.35 -17.62 -34.21
C CYS A 125 6.28 -18.70 -34.44
N ALA A 126 6.28 -19.78 -33.64
CA ALA A 126 5.27 -20.82 -33.72
C ALA A 126 3.86 -20.33 -33.33
N GLN A 127 3.77 -19.30 -32.47
CA GLN A 127 2.51 -18.68 -32.07
C GLN A 127 2.11 -17.52 -32.99
N ALA A 128 3.07 -16.72 -33.42
CA ALA A 128 2.88 -15.56 -34.28
C ALA A 128 3.92 -15.55 -35.41
N PRO A 129 3.59 -16.10 -36.60
CA PRO A 129 4.52 -16.20 -37.72
C PRO A 129 5.12 -14.87 -38.21
N THR A 130 4.44 -13.75 -37.96
CA THR A 130 4.96 -12.41 -38.29
C THR A 130 6.23 -12.07 -37.51
N CYS A 131 6.40 -12.62 -36.30
CA CYS A 131 7.58 -12.41 -35.46
C CYS A 131 8.84 -13.13 -35.95
N CYS A 132 8.73 -14.03 -36.93
CA CYS A 132 9.87 -14.71 -37.56
C CYS A 132 10.56 -13.80 -38.59
N GLU A 133 9.78 -12.97 -39.27
CA GLU A 133 10.22 -12.07 -40.34
C GLU A 133 10.77 -10.76 -39.77
N GLU A 134 10.04 -10.18 -38.82
CA GLU A 134 10.42 -8.94 -38.16
C GLU A 134 10.11 -9.02 -36.66
N TRP A 135 11.14 -8.81 -35.84
CA TRP A 135 10.96 -8.74 -34.40
C TRP A 135 10.49 -7.33 -34.01
N THR A 136 9.30 -7.24 -33.43
CA THR A 136 8.72 -5.96 -32.97
C THR A 136 8.51 -5.99 -31.45
N PRO A 137 8.25 -4.84 -30.79
CA PRO A 137 7.87 -4.82 -29.38
C PRO A 137 6.62 -5.67 -29.05
N ALA A 138 5.71 -5.90 -30.01
CA ALA A 138 4.59 -6.81 -29.81
C ALA A 138 5.04 -8.28 -29.70
N CYS A 139 6.15 -8.65 -30.36
CA CYS A 139 6.70 -10.01 -30.30
C CYS A 139 7.35 -10.32 -28.94
N SER A 140 7.93 -9.34 -28.26
CA SER A 140 8.52 -9.56 -26.93
C SER A 140 7.44 -9.79 -25.86
N VAL A 141 6.24 -9.21 -26.00
CA VAL A 141 5.11 -9.50 -25.10
C VAL A 141 4.69 -10.98 -25.20
N LEU A 142 4.71 -11.54 -26.40
CA LEU A 142 4.37 -12.95 -26.64
C LEU A 142 5.37 -13.93 -26.02
N VAL A 143 6.61 -13.51 -25.70
CA VAL A 143 7.62 -14.39 -25.09
C VAL A 143 7.10 -15.00 -23.79
N ARG A 144 6.44 -14.19 -22.97
CA ARG A 144 5.83 -14.64 -21.71
C ARG A 144 4.51 -15.35 -21.95
N GLU A 145 3.62 -14.79 -22.75
CA GLU A 145 2.28 -15.36 -23.00
C GLU A 145 2.34 -16.76 -23.59
N ALA A 146 3.33 -17.00 -24.47
CA ALA A 146 3.59 -18.30 -25.08
C ALA A 146 4.43 -19.24 -24.19
N GLY A 147 4.92 -18.79 -23.05
CA GLY A 147 5.83 -19.55 -22.18
C GLY A 147 7.18 -19.85 -22.83
N CYS A 148 7.63 -18.99 -23.75
CA CYS A 148 8.88 -19.18 -24.50
C CYS A 148 10.13 -18.82 -23.71
N ALA A 149 10.01 -17.93 -22.72
CA ALA A 149 11.03 -17.68 -21.71
C ALA A 149 10.38 -17.09 -20.44
N THR A 150 11.10 -17.14 -19.33
CA THR A 150 10.73 -16.40 -18.11
C THR A 150 11.18 -14.95 -18.27
N CYS A 151 10.21 -14.03 -18.33
CA CYS A 151 10.46 -12.60 -18.29
C CYS A 151 10.23 -12.06 -16.87
N PRO A 152 11.05 -11.11 -16.39
CA PRO A 152 10.68 -10.35 -15.20
C PRO A 152 9.33 -9.66 -15.47
N ASN A 153 8.44 -9.68 -14.48
CA ASN A 153 7.21 -8.89 -14.55
C ASN A 153 7.55 -7.45 -14.15
N ASP A 154 8.27 -6.75 -15.04
CA ASP A 154 8.50 -5.30 -14.96
C ASP A 154 7.49 -4.61 -15.89
N ASP A 155 6.21 -4.87 -15.61
CA ASP A 155 5.10 -4.41 -16.44
C ASP A 155 4.58 -3.04 -16.01
N CYS A 156 4.92 -2.61 -14.79
CA CYS A 156 4.62 -1.28 -14.31
C CYS A 156 5.57 -0.25 -14.94
N LEU A 157 5.05 0.94 -15.25
CA LEU A 157 5.90 2.04 -15.66
C LEU A 157 6.84 2.45 -14.51
N PRO A 158 7.98 3.12 -14.78
CA PRO A 158 8.91 3.59 -13.73
C PRO A 158 8.34 4.55 -12.66
N ARG A 159 7.07 4.93 -12.78
CA ARG A 159 6.32 5.80 -11.86
C ARG A 159 5.15 5.08 -11.20
N GLU A 160 4.99 3.80 -11.48
CA GLU A 160 3.95 2.93 -10.96
C GLU A 160 4.53 2.00 -9.89
N VAL A 161 3.66 1.39 -9.11
CA VAL A 161 4.00 0.43 -8.04
C VAL A 161 3.07 -0.77 -8.17
N CYS A 162 3.60 -1.99 -8.09
CA CYS A 162 2.79 -3.20 -7.98
C CYS A 162 2.09 -3.24 -6.63
N LEU A 163 0.77 -3.29 -6.65
CA LEU A 163 0.01 -3.56 -5.44
C LEU A 163 -0.02 -5.06 -5.14
N SER A 164 -0.33 -5.41 -3.90
CA SER A 164 -0.50 -6.81 -3.45
C SER A 164 -1.57 -7.57 -4.22
N GLU A 165 -2.48 -6.85 -4.85
CA GLU A 165 -3.55 -7.31 -5.72
C GLU A 165 -3.05 -7.74 -7.11
N GLY A 166 -1.75 -7.57 -7.39
CA GLY A 166 -1.10 -7.93 -8.65
C GLY A 166 -1.42 -6.96 -9.78
N LEU A 167 -1.58 -5.67 -9.45
CA LEU A 167 -1.93 -4.62 -10.39
C LEU A 167 -1.08 -3.36 -10.18
N CYS A 168 -0.64 -2.76 -11.28
CA CYS A 168 0.11 -1.50 -11.30
C CYS A 168 -0.77 -0.32 -10.92
N ALA A 169 -0.26 0.54 -10.04
CA ALA A 169 -0.89 1.81 -9.70
C ALA A 169 0.10 2.99 -9.80
N ASP A 170 -0.36 4.12 -10.33
CA ASP A 170 0.46 5.35 -10.43
C ASP A 170 0.78 5.89 -9.04
N ALA A 171 2.07 5.95 -8.70
CA ALA A 171 2.57 6.38 -7.38
C ALA A 171 2.06 7.77 -6.98
N ASN A 172 1.73 8.64 -7.94
CA ASN A 172 1.24 9.99 -7.70
C ASN A 172 -0.27 10.07 -7.44
N THR A 173 -1.02 9.00 -7.74
CA THR A 173 -2.47 8.94 -7.50
C THR A 173 -2.81 8.41 -6.11
N GLY A 174 -1.84 7.79 -5.44
CA GLY A 174 -1.98 7.30 -4.08
C GLY A 174 -2.17 8.44 -3.07
N ARG A 175 -3.04 8.21 -2.09
CA ARG A 175 -3.21 9.09 -0.93
C ARG A 175 -2.43 8.52 0.24
N THR A 176 -1.63 9.34 0.89
CA THR A 176 -0.89 8.91 2.08
C THR A 176 -1.70 9.13 3.35
N SER A 177 -1.62 8.18 4.29
CA SER A 177 -2.19 8.35 5.62
C SER A 177 -1.39 7.56 6.67
N CYS A 178 -1.27 8.11 7.88
CA CYS A 178 -0.72 7.39 9.01
C CYS A 178 -1.74 6.37 9.50
N ARG A 179 -1.36 5.10 9.51
CA ARG A 179 -2.14 3.97 10.02
C ARG A 179 -1.39 3.30 11.17
N LYS A 180 -2.12 2.60 12.04
CA LYS A 180 -1.52 1.89 13.17
C LYS A 180 -0.53 0.84 12.66
N GLU A 181 0.67 0.82 13.22
CA GLU A 181 1.65 -0.23 12.95
C GLU A 181 1.17 -1.56 13.56
N CYS A 182 1.41 -2.69 12.87
CA CYS A 182 1.15 -4.02 13.40
C CYS A 182 2.45 -4.71 13.79
N ASN A 183 2.44 -5.44 14.90
CA ASN A 183 3.56 -6.31 15.30
C ASN A 183 3.22 -7.79 15.14
N ASP A 184 1.93 -8.13 15.24
CA ASP A 184 1.39 -9.46 15.04
C ASP A 184 -0.04 -9.40 14.48
N ASP A 185 -0.60 -10.55 14.09
CA ASP A 185 -1.92 -10.63 13.46
C ASP A 185 -3.06 -10.10 14.34
N ASN A 186 -2.89 -10.03 15.67
CA ASN A 186 -3.92 -9.47 16.56
C ASN A 186 -3.90 -7.93 16.61
N ASP A 187 -2.82 -7.29 16.14
CA ASP A 187 -2.80 -5.84 15.93
C ASP A 187 -3.55 -5.43 14.67
N CYS A 188 -3.68 -6.38 13.74
CA CYS A 188 -4.41 -6.22 12.49
C CYS A 188 -5.92 -6.34 12.72
N ARG A 189 -6.67 -5.92 11.71
CA ARG A 189 -8.11 -6.17 11.66
C ARG A 189 -8.39 -7.63 11.33
N ASP A 190 -9.57 -8.08 11.72
CA ASP A 190 -10.05 -9.43 11.39
C ASP A 190 -9.90 -9.72 9.89
N GLY A 191 -9.30 -10.87 9.56
CA GLY A 191 -9.05 -11.30 8.19
C GLY A 191 -7.77 -10.76 7.56
N TYR A 192 -7.00 -9.91 8.26
CA TYR A 192 -5.69 -9.44 7.83
C TYR A 192 -4.57 -10.13 8.61
N ILE A 193 -3.44 -10.32 7.96
CA ILE A 193 -2.21 -10.82 8.57
C ILE A 193 -1.15 -9.73 8.59
N CYS A 194 -0.41 -9.62 9.67
CA CYS A 194 0.70 -8.71 9.76
C CYS A 194 1.85 -9.25 8.91
N ARG A 195 2.21 -8.52 7.84
CA ARG A 195 3.35 -8.85 6.99
C ARG A 195 4.50 -7.89 7.26
N GLN A 196 5.70 -8.45 7.42
CA GLN A 196 6.92 -7.64 7.38
C GLN A 196 7.18 -7.21 5.94
N THR A 197 7.35 -5.90 5.75
CA THR A 197 7.78 -5.27 4.50
C THR A 197 9.28 -5.06 4.51
#